data_AF-F3MBL8-F1
#
_entry.id   AF-F3MBL8-F1
#
_cell.length_a   1.000
_cell.length_b   1.000
_cell.length_c   1.000
_cell.angle_alpha   90.00
_cell.angle_beta   90.00
_cell.angle_gamma   90.00
#
_symmetry.space_group_name_H-M   'P 1'
#
loop_
_entity.id
_entity.type
_entity.pdbx_description
1 polymer ?
#
loop_
_entity_poly.entity_id
_entity_poly.type
_entity_poly.pdbx_seq_one_letter_code
_entity_poly.pdbx_strand_id
1 'polypeptide(L)'
;MDNVYFGLGSFHFYRTTEPEDEEENYRTYVDEIERILNACSNINNIVIENNHTFKRIVAMNLLYRNELEIDEDKMSYNKLNGIYPNPCNLIIEFDLFIPLRVQEDIHRKINPPKTYTENFKVYIIYDNYFPVVIVELINPKDDCKPSDGVYVVKKFLQNELEKKSEFLSFMSMGPSPFHGEFIITYTSYESEDFQVRLVKENRRGYHSYFFELNNTLDLEEYKSSIYLSIARELGYYYELEQISNRRNFNWIRIEVLVDMLLESYSLKFWNIKRYYKIRVLLNELFQSISRFERDEIFFRQQYNNAMKEIYANGESTFFKKDIDMQYENFMDFPVEQVLKYINTFEQRRLNLNEASSAIIGGVVGALLTILFAK
;
A
#
# COMPACT_ATOMS: atom_id res chain seq x y z
N MET A 1 -5.40 -11.14 33.65
CA MET A 1 -5.78 -11.71 32.35
C MET A 1 -4.85 -11.07 31.35
N ASP A 2 -4.11 -11.89 30.63
CA ASP A 2 -3.00 -11.41 29.82
C ASP A 2 -3.56 -10.99 28.46
N ASN A 3 -3.70 -9.68 28.28
CA ASN A 3 -4.10 -9.09 27.01
C ASN A 3 -2.88 -8.99 26.10
N VAL A 4 -3.06 -9.27 24.81
CA VAL A 4 -2.02 -9.05 23.79
C VAL A 4 -2.27 -7.71 23.13
N TYR A 5 -1.30 -6.81 23.19
CA TYR A 5 -1.37 -5.49 22.59
C TYR A 5 -0.51 -5.46 21.35
N PHE A 6 -1.08 -5.15 20.19
CA PHE A 6 -0.31 -5.11 18.94
C PHE A 6 -0.75 -3.99 18.01
N GLY A 7 0.20 -3.45 17.27
CA GLY A 7 -0.03 -2.44 16.25
C GLY A 7 0.25 -2.98 14.86
N LEU A 8 -0.34 -2.33 13.86
CA LEU A 8 -0.15 -2.69 12.46
C LEU A 8 0.70 -1.66 11.72
N GLY A 9 1.65 -2.17 10.94
CA GLY A 9 2.61 -1.39 10.18
C GLY A 9 2.68 -1.82 8.72
N SER A 10 3.31 -0.96 7.94
CA SER A 10 3.54 -1.14 6.52
C SER A 10 4.99 -0.76 6.19
N PHE A 11 5.89 -1.70 6.42
CA PHE A 11 7.31 -1.60 6.11
C PHE A 11 7.87 -2.98 5.74
N HIS A 12 8.89 -3.00 4.91
CA HIS A 12 9.41 -4.22 4.31
C HIS A 12 10.86 -4.05 3.86
N PHE A 13 11.49 -5.18 3.54
CA PHE A 13 12.79 -5.21 2.89
C PHE A 13 12.59 -5.13 1.38
N TYR A 14 13.39 -4.30 0.72
CA TYR A 14 13.38 -4.21 -0.73
C TYR A 14 14.81 -4.27 -1.27
N ARG A 15 14.93 -4.78 -2.49
CA ARG A 15 16.22 -4.84 -3.16
C ARG A 15 16.52 -3.53 -3.87
N THR A 16 17.74 -3.04 -3.73
CA THR A 16 18.21 -1.78 -4.34
C THR A 16 18.58 -1.93 -5.81
N THR A 17 18.93 -3.13 -6.24
CA THR A 17 19.37 -3.46 -7.61
C THR A 17 18.46 -4.50 -8.27
N GLU A 18 18.34 -4.47 -9.59
CA GLU A 18 17.62 -5.52 -10.34
C GLU A 18 18.45 -6.82 -10.42
N PRO A 19 17.83 -8.02 -10.42
CA PRO A 19 18.55 -9.25 -10.74
C PRO A 19 18.83 -9.46 -12.23
N GLU A 20 19.85 -10.25 -12.47
CA GLU A 20 20.08 -10.94 -13.75
C GLU A 20 19.40 -12.34 -13.78
N ASP A 21 19.21 -13.01 -12.63
CA ASP A 21 18.51 -14.31 -12.46
C ASP A 21 17.50 -14.23 -11.28
N GLU A 22 16.29 -14.80 -11.42
CA GLU A 22 15.22 -14.70 -10.42
C GLU A 22 15.32 -15.70 -9.25
N GLU A 23 15.79 -16.93 -9.46
CA GLU A 23 15.70 -18.00 -8.43
C GLU A 23 16.88 -17.97 -7.45
N GLU A 24 18.11 -17.83 -7.96
CA GLU A 24 19.31 -17.61 -7.14
C GLU A 24 19.17 -16.32 -6.32
N ASN A 25 18.45 -15.35 -6.87
CA ASN A 25 18.20 -14.06 -6.24
C ASN A 25 17.22 -14.12 -5.07
N TYR A 26 16.20 -14.99 -5.08
CA TYR A 26 15.30 -15.06 -3.93
C TYR A 26 15.96 -15.66 -2.69
N ARG A 27 16.77 -16.71 -2.86
CA ARG A 27 17.57 -17.25 -1.74
C ARG A 27 18.54 -16.21 -1.21
N THR A 28 19.27 -15.56 -2.11
CA THR A 28 20.17 -14.45 -1.75
C THR A 28 19.43 -13.34 -1.00
N TYR A 29 18.19 -13.01 -1.41
CA TYR A 29 17.35 -12.03 -0.73
C TYR A 29 16.99 -12.45 0.71
N VAL A 30 16.57 -13.69 0.92
CA VAL A 30 16.23 -14.20 2.26
C VAL A 30 17.48 -14.31 3.14
N ASP A 31 18.57 -14.86 2.60
CA ASP A 31 19.85 -14.98 3.30
C ASP A 31 20.40 -13.61 3.72
N GLU A 32 20.24 -12.60 2.86
CA GLU A 32 20.68 -11.24 3.17
C GLU A 32 19.79 -10.59 4.25
N ILE A 33 18.48 -10.84 4.26
CA ILE A 33 17.58 -10.42 5.37
C ILE A 33 18.07 -11.04 6.68
N GLU A 34 18.28 -12.35 6.68
CA GLU A 34 18.76 -13.06 7.87
C GLU A 34 20.10 -12.49 8.35
N ARG A 35 21.02 -12.24 7.43
CA ARG A 35 22.34 -11.67 7.73
C ARG A 35 22.24 -10.29 8.37
N ILE A 36 21.44 -9.37 7.82
CA ILE A 36 21.33 -8.01 8.38
C ILE A 36 20.62 -8.00 9.73
N LEU A 37 19.61 -8.85 9.92
CA LEU A 37 18.91 -8.98 11.20
C LEU A 37 19.84 -9.56 12.28
N ASN A 38 20.60 -10.62 11.96
CA ASN A 38 21.60 -11.19 12.88
C ASN A 38 22.74 -10.22 13.23
N ALA A 39 23.02 -9.24 12.36
CA ALA A 39 24.03 -8.22 12.60
C ALA A 39 23.56 -7.08 13.55
N CYS A 40 22.31 -7.11 14.02
CA CYS A 40 21.76 -6.15 14.96
C CYS A 40 21.70 -6.75 16.37
N SER A 41 22.50 -6.22 17.30
CA SER A 41 22.58 -6.71 18.69
C SER A 41 21.27 -6.66 19.49
N ASN A 42 20.31 -5.86 19.01
CA ASN A 42 19.02 -5.65 19.64
C ASN A 42 17.95 -6.62 19.12
N ILE A 43 18.28 -7.44 18.11
CA ILE A 43 17.38 -8.40 17.47
C ILE A 43 17.81 -9.81 17.89
N ASN A 44 16.86 -10.62 18.34
CA ASN A 44 17.07 -12.00 18.75
C ASN A 44 15.94 -12.91 18.23
N ASN A 45 16.10 -14.22 18.39
CA ASN A 45 15.07 -15.24 18.07
C ASN A 45 14.49 -15.07 16.66
N ILE A 46 15.35 -14.86 15.67
CA ILE A 46 14.95 -14.68 14.28
C ILE A 46 14.43 -16.02 13.74
N VAL A 47 13.21 -16.00 13.21
CA VAL A 47 12.60 -17.12 12.50
C VAL A 47 12.15 -16.61 11.14
N ILE A 48 12.60 -17.28 10.07
CA ILE A 48 12.17 -16.97 8.71
C ILE A 48 11.52 -18.22 8.13
N GLU A 49 10.19 -18.20 8.02
CA GLU A 49 9.44 -19.27 7.39
C GLU A 49 9.17 -18.92 5.94
N ASN A 50 9.47 -19.85 5.05
CA ASN A 50 9.40 -19.64 3.62
C ASN A 50 8.81 -20.88 2.96
N ASN A 51 7.50 -20.86 2.75
CA ASN A 51 6.79 -21.90 2.00
C ASN A 51 6.84 -21.56 0.52
N HIS A 52 8.03 -21.72 -0.07
CA HIS A 52 8.38 -21.41 -1.46
C HIS A 52 7.25 -21.77 -2.44
N THR A 53 6.49 -20.76 -2.84
CA THR A 53 5.80 -20.76 -4.12
C THR A 53 6.01 -19.37 -4.69
N PHE A 54 7.08 -19.17 -5.47
CA PHE A 54 7.23 -17.94 -6.22
C PHE A 54 6.12 -17.92 -7.26
N LYS A 55 4.97 -17.31 -6.92
CA LYS A 55 4.04 -16.96 -7.98
C LYS A 55 4.76 -15.92 -8.82
N ARG A 56 4.82 -16.20 -10.11
CA ARG A 56 5.24 -15.29 -11.19
C ARG A 56 4.28 -14.10 -11.31
N ILE A 57 3.89 -13.45 -10.20
CA ILE A 57 3.20 -12.15 -10.16
C ILE A 57 4.18 -11.03 -10.59
N VAL A 58 5.46 -11.35 -10.72
CA VAL A 58 6.43 -10.54 -11.44
C VAL A 58 6.00 -10.26 -12.90
N ALA A 59 5.19 -11.11 -13.54
CA ALA A 59 4.69 -10.84 -14.88
C ALA A 59 3.84 -9.56 -14.97
N MET A 60 3.09 -9.20 -13.92
CA MET A 60 2.35 -7.94 -13.93
C MET A 60 3.28 -6.75 -13.66
N ASN A 61 4.15 -6.81 -12.65
CA ASN A 61 5.07 -5.69 -12.36
C ASN A 61 6.12 -5.47 -13.48
N LEU A 62 6.59 -6.53 -14.16
CA LEU A 62 7.46 -6.44 -15.34
C LEU A 62 6.75 -5.88 -16.58
N LEU A 63 5.46 -6.19 -16.79
CA LEU A 63 4.70 -5.64 -17.93
C LEU A 63 4.51 -4.12 -17.83
N TYR A 64 4.50 -3.55 -16.62
CA TYR A 64 4.47 -2.09 -16.42
C TYR A 64 5.86 -1.43 -16.36
N ARG A 65 6.94 -2.22 -16.19
CA ARG A 65 8.34 -1.76 -16.04
C ARG A 65 8.89 -1.05 -17.28
N ASN A 66 8.37 -1.37 -18.47
CA ASN A 66 8.94 -0.91 -19.75
C ASN A 66 8.32 0.36 -20.33
N GLU A 67 7.32 1.00 -19.68
CA GLU A 67 6.52 2.04 -20.36
C GLU A 67 6.41 3.38 -19.62
N LEU A 68 7.05 3.51 -18.46
CA LEU A 68 7.09 4.74 -17.66
C LEU A 68 8.55 5.21 -17.58
N GLU A 69 8.99 6.04 -18.53
CA GLU A 69 10.14 6.93 -18.35
C GLU A 69 9.78 7.94 -17.25
N ILE A 70 9.82 7.51 -15.99
CA ILE A 70 9.76 8.41 -14.84
C ILE A 70 11.19 8.87 -14.61
N ASP A 71 11.38 10.20 -14.58
CA ASP A 71 12.62 10.88 -14.21
C ASP A 71 13.18 10.27 -12.90
N GLU A 72 14.19 9.39 -13.06
CA GLU A 72 14.76 8.54 -12.00
C GLU A 72 15.29 9.36 -10.82
N ASP A 73 15.59 10.64 -11.04
CA ASP A 73 16.23 11.52 -10.07
C ASP A 73 15.30 12.09 -8.98
N LYS A 74 13.97 11.92 -9.07
CA LYS A 74 13.04 12.60 -8.14
C LYS A 74 11.92 11.78 -7.51
N MET A 75 11.64 10.58 -8.00
CA MET A 75 10.71 9.66 -7.34
C MET A 75 11.45 8.36 -7.07
N SER A 76 11.57 7.99 -5.79
CA SER A 76 12.01 6.65 -5.40
C SER A 76 11.15 5.65 -6.17
N TYR A 77 11.82 4.91 -7.06
CA TYR A 77 11.31 3.94 -8.04
C TYR A 77 10.19 3.01 -7.51
N ASN A 78 10.11 2.82 -6.19
CA ASN A 78 9.17 1.92 -5.50
C ASN A 78 7.92 2.59 -4.89
N LYS A 79 7.78 3.93 -4.93
CA LYS A 79 6.54 4.57 -4.43
C LYS A 79 5.32 4.31 -5.34
N LEU A 80 5.55 3.96 -6.61
CA LEU A 80 4.49 3.79 -7.62
C LEU A 80 4.39 2.38 -8.20
N ASN A 81 5.49 1.63 -8.24
CA ASN A 81 5.59 0.38 -9.02
C ASN A 81 5.49 -0.91 -8.19
N GLY A 82 5.08 -0.83 -6.92
CA GLY A 82 4.92 -2.02 -6.08
C GLY A 82 6.13 -2.33 -5.20
N ILE A 83 6.11 -3.53 -4.62
CA ILE A 83 7.16 -4.08 -3.78
C ILE A 83 8.04 -4.99 -4.62
N TYR A 84 9.37 -4.85 -4.49
CA TYR A 84 10.32 -5.73 -5.13
C TYR A 84 11.47 -6.16 -4.20
N PRO A 85 11.75 -7.47 -4.07
CA PRO A 85 10.92 -8.58 -4.54
C PRO A 85 9.58 -8.64 -3.75
N ASN A 86 8.54 -9.21 -4.37
CA ASN A 86 7.28 -9.50 -3.68
C ASN A 86 7.16 -11.00 -3.42
N PRO A 87 7.80 -11.53 -2.35
CA PRO A 87 7.71 -12.94 -2.05
C PRO A 87 6.28 -13.32 -1.66
N CYS A 88 5.80 -14.47 -2.11
CA CYS A 88 4.54 -15.03 -1.64
C CYS A 88 4.84 -16.06 -0.54
N ASN A 89 4.13 -15.98 0.58
CA ASN A 89 4.25 -16.89 1.72
C ASN A 89 5.62 -16.83 2.44
N LEU A 90 6.10 -15.62 2.70
CA LEU A 90 7.28 -15.38 3.54
C LEU A 90 6.83 -14.77 4.87
N ILE A 91 7.25 -15.37 5.98
CA ILE A 91 7.02 -14.83 7.33
C ILE A 91 8.39 -14.61 7.96
N ILE A 92 8.62 -13.39 8.45
CA ILE A 92 9.82 -13.03 9.20
C ILE A 92 9.36 -12.65 10.60
N GLU A 93 9.84 -13.38 11.60
CA GLU A 93 9.57 -13.15 13.01
C GLU A 93 10.89 -12.88 13.75
N PHE A 94 10.89 -11.93 14.67
CA PHE A 94 12.02 -11.69 15.57
C PHE A 94 11.60 -10.91 16.82
N ASP A 95 12.38 -11.09 17.89
CA ASP A 95 12.30 -10.30 19.11
C ASP A 95 13.21 -9.09 19.01
N LEU A 96 12.74 -7.94 19.48
CA LEU A 96 13.43 -6.66 19.38
C LEU A 96 13.41 -5.92 20.72
N PHE A 97 14.60 -5.56 21.21
CA PHE A 97 14.78 -4.76 22.42
C PHE A 97 15.16 -3.32 22.08
N ILE A 98 14.34 -2.34 22.50
CA ILE A 98 14.62 -0.90 22.32
C ILE A 98 14.52 -0.21 23.69
N PRO A 99 15.64 0.27 24.26
CA PRO A 99 15.62 0.98 25.54
C PRO A 99 14.69 2.19 25.51
N LEU A 100 13.94 2.46 26.59
CA LEU A 100 12.98 3.58 26.68
C LEU A 100 13.62 4.92 26.29
N ARG A 101 14.88 5.14 26.70
CA ARG A 101 15.65 6.32 26.32
C ARG A 101 15.79 6.50 24.80
N VAL A 102 16.03 5.42 24.08
CA VAL A 102 16.12 5.43 22.60
C VAL A 102 14.74 5.72 22.01
N GLN A 103 13.67 5.17 22.60
CA GLN A 103 12.30 5.46 22.16
C GLN A 103 11.93 6.94 22.33
N GLU A 104 12.34 7.57 23.43
CA GLU A 104 12.15 9.01 23.69
C GLU A 104 12.91 9.87 22.67
N ASP A 105 14.14 9.49 22.32
CA ASP A 105 14.95 10.19 21.32
C ASP A 105 14.32 10.14 19.92
N ILE A 106 13.70 9.00 19.55
CA ILE A 106 13.00 8.81 18.27
C ILE A 106 11.80 9.77 18.11
N HIS A 107 11.11 10.14 19.18
CA HIS A 107 9.85 10.90 19.11
C HIS A 107 10.02 12.44 19.19
N ARG A 108 11.26 12.94 19.14
CA ARG A 108 11.58 14.38 19.20
C ARG A 108 10.80 15.13 20.30
N LYS A 109 10.86 14.65 21.55
CA LYS A 109 10.46 15.34 22.81
C LYS A 109 9.05 15.96 22.95
N ILE A 110 8.24 16.11 21.90
CA ILE A 110 6.95 16.83 21.98
C ILE A 110 5.87 15.95 22.60
N ASN A 111 5.91 14.63 22.37
CA ASN A 111 5.11 13.63 23.07
C ASN A 111 5.91 12.31 23.08
N PRO A 112 6.34 11.77 24.24
CA PRO A 112 6.99 10.47 24.28
C PRO A 112 6.01 9.37 23.84
N PRO A 113 6.50 8.32 23.15
CA PRO A 113 5.66 7.20 22.74
C PRO A 113 5.13 6.49 23.99
N LYS A 114 3.85 6.13 24.00
CA LYS A 114 3.22 5.39 25.08
C LYS A 114 3.28 3.88 24.84
N THR A 115 4.45 3.35 24.53
CA THR A 115 4.68 1.90 24.40
C THR A 115 4.64 1.21 25.77
N TYR A 116 5.26 1.85 26.77
CA TYR A 116 5.43 1.33 28.13
C TYR A 116 6.06 -0.08 28.20
N THR A 117 6.84 -0.44 27.20
CA THR A 117 7.69 -1.64 27.16
C THR A 117 8.96 -1.34 26.36
N GLU A 118 10.01 -2.11 26.62
CA GLU A 118 11.26 -2.11 25.84
C GLU A 118 11.35 -3.34 24.92
N ASN A 119 10.45 -4.30 25.08
CA ASN A 119 10.49 -5.57 24.36
C ASN A 119 9.32 -5.63 23.38
N PHE A 120 9.65 -5.93 22.12
CA PHE A 120 8.71 -6.03 21.02
C PHE A 120 8.90 -7.37 20.34
N LYS A 121 7.82 -7.95 19.85
CA LYS A 121 7.86 -9.06 18.91
C LYS A 121 7.32 -8.60 17.57
N VAL A 122 8.10 -8.81 16.52
CA VAL A 122 7.82 -8.25 15.20
C VAL A 122 7.57 -9.38 14.22
N TYR A 123 6.46 -9.29 13.49
CA TYR A 123 6.11 -10.19 12.41
C TYR A 123 6.00 -9.39 11.12
N ILE A 124 6.72 -9.76 10.07
CA ILE A 124 6.56 -9.23 8.72
C ILE A 124 6.01 -10.37 7.87
N ILE A 125 4.73 -10.28 7.52
CA ILE A 125 4.00 -11.34 6.84
C ILE A 125 3.78 -10.91 5.39
N TYR A 126 4.38 -11.65 4.46
CA TYR A 126 4.12 -11.56 3.04
C TYR A 126 3.21 -12.72 2.65
N ASP A 127 1.94 -12.40 2.37
CA ASP A 127 0.98 -13.34 1.76
C ASP A 127 0.92 -13.11 0.24
N ASN A 128 -0.25 -13.26 -0.39
CA ASN A 128 -0.46 -13.00 -1.81
C ASN A 128 -0.58 -11.51 -2.19
N TYR A 129 -0.67 -10.60 -1.21
CA TYR A 129 -0.93 -9.17 -1.40
C TYR A 129 0.23 -8.30 -0.89
N PHE A 130 -0.06 -7.16 -0.25
CA PHE A 130 0.95 -6.35 0.42
C PHE A 130 1.42 -6.97 1.75
N PRO A 131 2.69 -6.77 2.15
CA PRO A 131 3.17 -7.20 3.45
C PRO A 131 2.48 -6.39 4.56
N VAL A 132 2.11 -7.12 5.59
CA VAL A 132 1.58 -6.55 6.83
C VAL A 132 2.60 -6.79 7.92
N VAL A 133 2.89 -5.73 8.68
CA VAL A 133 3.75 -5.82 9.84
C VAL A 133 2.90 -5.79 11.09
N ILE A 134 3.10 -6.77 11.97
CA ILE A 134 2.50 -6.80 13.30
C ILE A 134 3.60 -6.54 14.31
N VAL A 135 3.39 -5.55 15.17
CA VAL A 135 4.30 -5.23 16.27
C VAL A 135 3.56 -5.48 17.57
N GLU A 136 3.89 -6.59 18.22
CA GLU A 136 3.37 -6.97 19.53
C GLU A 136 4.22 -6.31 20.63
N LEU A 137 3.54 -5.70 21.60
CA LEU A 137 4.16 -5.11 22.78
C LEU A 137 4.22 -6.20 23.86
N ILE A 138 5.42 -6.54 24.33
CA ILE A 138 5.61 -7.60 25.33
C ILE A 138 5.53 -7.01 26.73
N ASN A 139 4.57 -7.46 27.52
CA ASN A 139 4.30 -7.01 28.90
C ASN A 139 4.21 -5.47 29.05
N PRO A 140 3.41 -4.76 28.25
CA PRO A 140 3.24 -3.33 28.39
C PRO A 140 2.47 -3.00 29.68
N LYS A 141 2.63 -1.77 30.17
CA LYS A 141 1.75 -1.26 31.24
C LYS A 141 0.37 -0.89 30.69
N ASP A 142 -0.61 -0.87 31.58
CA ASP A 142 -1.94 -0.32 31.33
C ASP A 142 -1.81 1.12 30.75
N ASP A 143 -2.69 1.48 29.80
CA ASP A 143 -2.66 2.71 28.97
C ASP A 143 -1.62 2.78 27.82
N CYS A 144 -1.03 1.66 27.42
CA CYS A 144 -0.17 1.64 26.24
C CYS A 144 -0.94 1.93 24.94
N LYS A 145 -0.20 2.38 23.92
CA LYS A 145 -0.68 2.62 22.56
C LYS A 145 0.09 1.71 21.59
N PRO A 146 -0.51 0.59 21.16
CA PRO A 146 0.14 -0.31 20.21
C PRO A 146 0.66 0.38 18.93
N SER A 147 -0.06 1.39 18.42
CA SER A 147 0.38 2.18 17.26
C SER A 147 1.69 2.95 17.46
N ASP A 148 2.00 3.39 18.69
CA ASP A 148 3.28 4.01 19.02
C ASP A 148 4.43 2.98 18.94
N GLY A 149 4.16 1.71 19.26
CA GLY A 149 5.10 0.61 19.11
C GLY A 149 5.54 0.41 17.66
N VAL A 150 4.59 0.44 16.73
CA VAL A 150 4.88 0.37 15.28
C VAL A 150 5.79 1.51 14.85
N TYR A 151 5.53 2.73 15.32
CA TYR A 151 6.35 3.90 14.99
C TYR A 151 7.78 3.75 15.51
N VAL A 152 7.93 3.36 16.78
CA VAL A 152 9.24 3.18 17.44
C VAL A 152 10.03 2.09 16.74
N VAL A 153 9.45 0.90 16.54
CA VAL A 153 10.09 -0.23 15.85
C VAL A 153 10.51 0.16 14.44
N LYS A 154 9.60 0.76 13.66
CA LYS A 154 9.91 1.24 12.31
C LYS A 154 11.12 2.16 12.31
N LYS A 155 11.14 3.17 13.17
CA LYS A 155 12.20 4.19 13.19
C LYS A 155 13.53 3.61 13.65
N PHE A 156 13.50 2.72 14.63
CA PHE A 156 14.67 1.99 15.07
C PHE A 156 15.26 1.15 13.93
N LEU A 157 14.45 0.31 13.29
CA LEU A 157 14.89 -0.54 12.18
C LEU A 157 15.41 0.29 10.99
N GLN A 158 14.74 1.40 10.65
CA GLN A 158 15.25 2.34 9.63
C GLN A 158 16.67 2.80 9.95
N ASN A 159 16.91 3.27 11.17
CA ASN A 159 18.21 3.81 11.55
C ASN A 159 19.30 2.73 11.63
N GLU A 160 18.96 1.53 12.12
CA GLU A 160 19.93 0.45 12.31
C GLU A 160 20.28 -0.27 10.99
N LEU A 161 19.34 -0.37 10.06
CA LEU A 161 19.47 -1.21 8.86
C LEU A 161 19.89 -0.46 7.60
N GLU A 162 19.63 0.87 7.50
CA GLU A 162 19.88 1.67 6.29
C GLU A 162 21.34 1.62 5.80
N LYS A 163 22.30 1.27 6.66
CA LYS A 163 23.74 1.20 6.31
C LYS A 163 24.33 -0.21 6.39
N LYS A 164 23.52 -1.24 6.59
CA LYS A 164 23.99 -2.64 6.82
C LYS A 164 24.13 -3.45 5.53
N SER A 165 23.55 -2.98 4.44
CA SER A 165 23.58 -3.65 3.14
C SER A 165 23.55 -2.64 2.00
N GLU A 166 24.29 -2.93 0.93
CA GLU A 166 24.15 -2.25 -0.36
C GLU A 166 23.09 -2.93 -1.24
N PHE A 167 22.72 -4.18 -0.90
CA PHE A 167 21.79 -5.02 -1.66
C PHE A 167 20.34 -4.87 -1.17
N LEU A 168 20.14 -4.77 0.14
CA LEU A 168 18.84 -4.51 0.76
C LEU A 168 18.76 -3.11 1.32
N SER A 169 17.56 -2.54 1.23
CA SER A 169 17.18 -1.37 2.00
C SER A 169 15.84 -1.62 2.68
N PHE A 170 15.61 -0.89 3.77
CA PHE A 170 14.41 -1.00 4.58
C PHE A 170 13.48 0.16 4.26
N MET A 171 12.35 -0.11 3.60
CA MET A 171 11.39 0.91 3.23
C MET A 171 10.17 0.87 4.15
N SER A 172 9.72 2.05 4.57
CA SER A 172 8.37 2.22 5.08
C SER A 172 7.53 2.99 4.08
N MET A 173 6.31 2.51 3.89
CA MET A 173 5.39 3.06 2.90
C MET A 173 4.53 4.19 3.44
N GLY A 174 4.79 4.60 4.69
CA GLY A 174 4.09 5.68 5.36
C GLY A 174 3.56 5.26 6.73
N PRO A 175 2.56 5.97 7.28
CA PRO A 175 1.70 5.38 8.29
C PRO A 175 0.97 4.15 7.71
N SER A 176 0.58 3.20 8.55
CA SER A 176 -0.35 2.15 8.12
C SER A 176 -1.60 2.83 7.56
N PRO A 177 -2.04 2.52 6.33
CA PRO A 177 -3.33 3.01 5.82
C PRO A 177 -4.50 2.66 6.73
N PHE A 178 -4.36 1.55 7.47
CA PHE A 178 -5.31 1.12 8.48
C PHE A 178 -4.87 1.58 9.88
N HIS A 179 -5.49 2.64 10.37
CA HIS A 179 -5.16 3.24 11.67
C HIS A 179 -6.00 2.63 12.80
N GLY A 180 -5.40 1.75 13.59
CA GLY A 180 -6.07 1.12 14.73
C GLY A 180 -5.15 0.78 15.89
N GLU A 181 -5.74 0.64 17.07
CA GLU A 181 -5.15 0.02 18.25
C GLU A 181 -5.75 -1.38 18.38
N PHE A 182 -4.94 -2.43 18.43
CA PHE A 182 -5.43 -3.80 18.43
C PHE A 182 -5.09 -4.52 19.72
N ILE A 183 -6.09 -5.22 20.25
CA ILE A 183 -6.01 -5.92 21.53
C ILE A 183 -6.62 -7.30 21.33
N ILE A 184 -5.90 -8.36 21.72
CA ILE A 184 -6.47 -9.70 21.90
C ILE A 184 -6.75 -9.87 23.38
N THR A 185 -8.00 -10.23 23.72
CA THR A 185 -8.44 -10.42 25.09
C THR A 185 -9.36 -11.62 25.17
N TYR A 186 -9.43 -12.21 26.36
CA TYR A 186 -10.50 -13.13 26.69
C TYR A 186 -11.84 -12.40 26.82
N THR A 187 -12.91 -13.05 26.38
CA THR A 187 -14.28 -12.55 26.53
C THR A 187 -14.72 -12.65 27.99
N SER A 188 -15.52 -11.68 28.45
CA SER A 188 -16.20 -11.82 29.75
C SER A 188 -17.45 -12.69 29.67
N TYR A 189 -17.87 -13.11 28.47
CA TYR A 189 -19.11 -13.85 28.23
C TYR A 189 -18.86 -15.34 28.11
N GLU A 190 -19.51 -16.14 28.95
CA GLU A 190 -19.58 -17.60 28.78
C GLU A 190 -20.59 -17.91 27.66
N SER A 191 -20.11 -18.04 26.43
CA SER A 191 -20.90 -18.55 25.30
C SER A 191 -20.02 -19.48 24.48
N GLU A 192 -20.50 -20.69 24.22
CA GLU A 192 -19.76 -21.73 23.48
C GLU A 192 -19.81 -21.52 21.95
N ASP A 193 -20.63 -20.59 21.45
CA ASP A 193 -20.99 -20.53 20.03
C ASP A 193 -19.99 -19.75 19.14
N PHE A 194 -18.90 -19.23 19.70
CA PHE A 194 -17.88 -18.53 18.91
C PHE A 194 -16.46 -18.82 19.41
N GLN A 195 -15.50 -18.81 18.47
CA GLN A 195 -14.07 -18.92 18.77
C GLN A 195 -13.44 -17.54 18.97
N VAL A 196 -13.59 -16.66 17.98
CA VAL A 196 -13.06 -15.29 17.98
C VAL A 196 -14.12 -14.33 17.48
N ARG A 197 -14.29 -13.20 18.16
CA ARG A 197 -15.15 -12.10 17.74
C ARG A 197 -14.35 -10.80 17.67
N LEU A 198 -14.53 -10.02 16.61
CA LEU A 198 -13.98 -8.67 16.52
C LEU A 198 -15.01 -7.64 16.98
N VAL A 199 -14.64 -6.82 17.96
CA VAL A 199 -15.40 -5.65 18.41
C VAL A 199 -14.63 -4.39 18.02
N LYS A 200 -15.29 -3.49 17.26
CA LYS A 200 -14.73 -2.19 16.85
C LYS A 200 -15.34 -1.08 17.69
N GLU A 201 -14.49 -0.34 18.39
CA GLU A 201 -14.86 0.91 19.05
C GLU A 201 -14.46 2.11 18.18
N ASN A 202 -15.47 2.85 17.71
CA ASN A 202 -15.23 4.05 16.93
C ASN A 202 -14.79 5.20 17.83
N ARG A 203 -13.63 5.80 17.54
CA ARG A 203 -13.06 6.93 18.25
C ARG A 203 -12.59 7.98 17.24
N ARG A 204 -12.42 9.23 17.70
CA ARG A 204 -11.81 10.28 16.89
C ARG A 204 -10.31 9.98 16.78
N GLY A 205 -9.82 9.77 15.56
CA GLY A 205 -8.46 9.32 15.30
C GLY A 205 -8.41 7.81 15.10
N TYR A 206 -7.63 7.11 15.90
CA TYR A 206 -7.44 5.66 15.79
C TYR A 206 -8.63 4.92 16.41
N HIS A 207 -9.22 4.00 15.64
CA HIS A 207 -10.22 3.07 16.15
C HIS A 207 -9.56 2.04 17.07
N SER A 208 -10.33 1.48 18.02
CA SER A 208 -9.85 0.36 18.84
C SER A 208 -10.54 -0.92 18.39
N TYR A 209 -9.75 -1.97 18.23
CA TYR A 209 -10.17 -3.27 17.72
C TYR A 209 -9.84 -4.34 18.76
N PHE A 210 -10.88 -5.00 19.26
CA PHE A 210 -10.76 -6.03 20.28
C PHE A 210 -11.09 -7.39 19.66
N PHE A 211 -10.10 -8.27 19.59
CA PHE A 211 -10.29 -9.68 19.28
C PHE A 211 -10.61 -10.39 20.59
N GLU A 212 -11.89 -10.65 20.80
CA GLU A 212 -12.39 -11.37 21.97
C GLU A 212 -12.35 -12.87 21.69
N LEU A 213 -11.50 -13.58 22.43
CA LEU A 213 -11.37 -15.03 22.39
C LEU A 213 -12.28 -15.67 23.43
N ASN A 214 -12.83 -16.83 23.09
CA ASN A 214 -13.46 -17.70 24.06
C ASN A 214 -12.45 -18.15 25.13
N ASN A 215 -12.87 -18.14 26.39
CA ASN A 215 -12.01 -18.45 27.55
C ASN A 215 -11.55 -19.91 27.61
N THR A 216 -12.12 -20.78 26.77
CA THR A 216 -11.72 -22.18 26.63
C THR A 216 -10.53 -22.38 25.68
N LEU A 217 -10.15 -21.35 24.92
CA LEU A 217 -9.13 -21.43 23.89
C LEU A 217 -7.76 -21.02 24.40
N ASP A 218 -6.72 -21.62 23.82
CA ASP A 218 -5.34 -21.21 24.04
C ASP A 218 -5.04 -19.91 23.27
N LEU A 219 -4.58 -18.90 24.00
CA LEU A 219 -4.30 -17.58 23.44
C LEU A 219 -3.18 -17.63 22.41
N GLU A 220 -2.12 -18.38 22.67
CA GLU A 220 -0.94 -18.43 21.79
C GLU A 220 -1.25 -19.17 20.47
N GLU A 221 -2.00 -20.27 20.53
CA GLU A 221 -2.51 -20.97 19.35
C GLU A 221 -3.36 -20.05 18.46
N TYR A 222 -4.34 -19.35 19.05
CA TYR A 222 -5.25 -18.50 18.29
C TYR A 222 -4.65 -17.17 17.87
N LYS A 223 -3.68 -16.62 18.61
CA LYS A 223 -2.95 -15.39 18.23
C LYS A 223 -2.33 -15.52 16.84
N SER A 224 -1.66 -16.64 16.58
CA SER A 224 -1.02 -16.90 15.29
C SER A 224 -2.04 -16.97 14.14
N SER A 225 -3.18 -17.65 14.37
CA SER A 225 -4.28 -17.73 13.40
C SER A 225 -4.90 -16.37 13.11
N ILE A 226 -5.10 -15.56 14.15
CA ILE A 226 -5.59 -14.17 14.03
C ILE A 226 -4.61 -13.34 13.21
N TYR A 227 -3.30 -13.40 13.51
CA TYR A 227 -2.28 -12.64 12.78
C TYR A 227 -2.25 -12.97 11.28
N LEU A 228 -2.33 -14.25 10.92
CA LEU A 228 -2.37 -14.68 9.52
C LEU A 228 -3.65 -14.19 8.82
N SER A 229 -4.81 -14.33 9.47
CA SER A 229 -6.09 -13.87 8.92
C SER A 229 -6.11 -12.35 8.70
N ILE A 230 -5.67 -11.58 9.68
CA ILE A 230 -5.55 -10.12 9.59
C ILE A 230 -4.56 -9.73 8.49
N ALA A 231 -3.39 -10.38 8.42
CA ALA A 231 -2.37 -10.07 7.43
C ALA A 231 -2.89 -10.26 6.00
N ARG A 232 -3.69 -11.30 5.75
CA ARG A 232 -4.33 -11.51 4.45
C ARG A 232 -5.30 -10.40 4.08
N GLU A 233 -6.23 -10.08 4.98
CA GLU A 233 -7.25 -9.04 4.72
C GLU A 233 -6.61 -7.65 4.57
N LEU A 234 -5.72 -7.27 5.48
CA LEU A 234 -5.10 -5.95 5.48
C LEU A 234 -3.98 -5.82 4.44
N GLY A 235 -3.33 -6.91 4.07
CA GLY A 235 -2.45 -6.93 2.91
C GLY A 235 -3.22 -6.56 1.65
N TYR A 236 -4.42 -7.08 1.47
CA TYR A 236 -5.27 -6.67 0.36
C TYR A 236 -5.77 -5.22 0.48
N TYR A 237 -6.14 -4.79 1.68
CA TYR A 237 -6.49 -3.38 1.94
C TYR A 237 -5.36 -2.41 1.55
N TYR A 238 -4.10 -2.73 1.89
CA TYR A 238 -2.94 -1.93 1.51
C TYR A 238 -2.69 -1.94 0.00
N GLU A 239 -2.95 -3.06 -0.67
CA GLU A 239 -2.85 -3.13 -2.13
C GLU A 239 -3.89 -2.22 -2.80
N LEU A 240 -5.14 -2.18 -2.31
CA LEU A 240 -6.17 -1.27 -2.79
C LEU A 240 -5.74 0.19 -2.68
N GLU A 241 -5.13 0.57 -1.57
CA GLU A 241 -4.57 1.91 -1.37
C GLU A 241 -3.46 2.23 -2.38
N GLN A 242 -2.56 1.29 -2.64
CA GLN A 242 -1.53 1.49 -3.66
C GLN A 242 -2.14 1.64 -5.06
N ILE A 243 -3.12 0.81 -5.40
CA ILE A 243 -3.82 0.87 -6.69
C ILE A 243 -4.53 2.22 -6.83
N SER A 244 -5.24 2.67 -5.80
CA SER A 244 -5.89 3.98 -5.77
C SER A 244 -4.91 5.12 -6.04
N ASN A 245 -3.76 5.11 -5.35
CA ASN A 245 -2.69 6.08 -5.59
C ASN A 245 -2.18 6.03 -7.03
N ARG A 246 -1.90 4.84 -7.58
CA ARG A 246 -1.45 4.67 -8.96
C ARG A 246 -2.47 5.19 -9.97
N ARG A 247 -3.76 4.93 -9.76
CA ARG A 247 -4.86 5.45 -10.58
C ARG A 247 -4.85 6.98 -10.59
N ASN A 248 -4.73 7.61 -9.41
CA ASN A 248 -4.63 9.07 -9.29
C ASN A 248 -3.43 9.63 -10.06
N PHE A 249 -2.24 9.02 -9.95
CA PHE A 249 -1.06 9.47 -10.68
C PHE A 249 -1.22 9.34 -12.21
N ASN A 250 -1.75 8.20 -12.68
CA ASN A 250 -2.01 8.00 -14.11
C ASN A 250 -3.04 9.01 -14.63
N TRP A 251 -4.06 9.32 -13.83
CA TRP A 251 -5.05 10.34 -14.18
C TRP A 251 -4.45 11.74 -14.26
N ILE A 252 -3.64 12.15 -13.27
CA ILE A 252 -2.93 13.43 -13.28
C ILE A 252 -2.06 13.57 -14.55
N ARG A 253 -1.42 12.48 -15.00
CA ARG A 253 -0.68 12.49 -16.28
C ARG A 253 -1.60 12.78 -17.46
N ILE A 254 -2.78 12.18 -17.53
CA ILE A 254 -3.78 12.46 -18.57
C ILE A 254 -4.20 13.94 -18.51
N GLU A 255 -4.46 14.49 -17.33
CA GLU A 255 -4.82 15.91 -17.15
C GLU A 255 -3.71 16.83 -17.67
N VAL A 256 -2.45 16.58 -17.30
CA VAL A 256 -1.29 17.34 -17.80
C VAL A 256 -1.20 17.30 -19.33
N LEU A 257 -1.42 16.12 -19.94
CA LEU A 257 -1.40 15.99 -21.40
C LEU A 257 -2.57 16.74 -22.06
N VAL A 258 -3.75 16.76 -21.44
CA VAL A 258 -4.91 17.54 -21.90
C VAL A 258 -4.59 19.04 -21.83
N ASP A 259 -3.98 19.51 -20.75
CA ASP A 259 -3.58 20.91 -20.60
C ASP A 259 -2.52 21.31 -21.65
N MET A 260 -1.51 20.47 -21.87
CA MET A 260 -0.52 20.69 -22.92
C MET A 260 -1.14 20.74 -24.33
N LEU A 261 -2.17 19.93 -24.58
CA LEU A 261 -2.94 19.96 -25.83
C LEU A 261 -3.70 21.29 -25.94
N LEU A 262 -4.37 21.72 -24.87
CA LEU A 262 -5.10 22.98 -24.77
C LEU A 262 -4.23 24.20 -25.05
N GLU A 263 -3.08 24.30 -24.39
CA GLU A 263 -2.08 25.33 -24.63
C GLU A 263 -1.59 25.31 -26.08
N SER A 264 -1.40 24.11 -26.63
CA SER A 264 -1.01 23.95 -28.02
C SER A 264 -2.11 24.42 -28.98
N TYR A 265 -3.38 24.54 -28.59
CA TYR A 265 -4.47 25.11 -29.39
C TYR A 265 -4.71 26.61 -29.16
N SER A 266 -4.25 27.20 -28.04
CA SER A 266 -4.47 28.61 -27.72
C SER A 266 -3.55 29.61 -28.45
N LEU A 267 -2.42 29.14 -29.02
CA LEU A 267 -1.48 29.99 -29.74
C LEU A 267 -2.06 30.57 -31.04
N LYS A 268 -1.76 31.84 -31.36
CA LYS A 268 -2.35 32.58 -32.51
C LYS A 268 -1.91 32.10 -33.90
N PHE A 269 -0.71 31.52 -34.04
CA PHE A 269 -0.16 31.16 -35.35
C PHE A 269 -0.07 29.64 -35.53
N TRP A 270 -0.62 29.12 -36.63
CA TRP A 270 -0.52 27.71 -37.00
C TRP A 270 0.76 27.46 -37.78
N ASN A 271 1.65 26.61 -37.27
CA ASN A 271 2.88 26.21 -37.96
C ASN A 271 3.04 24.68 -37.97
N ILE A 272 3.92 24.16 -38.82
CA ILE A 272 4.06 22.71 -39.02
C ILE A 272 4.57 22.00 -37.75
N LYS A 273 5.46 22.64 -36.98
CA LYS A 273 5.96 22.10 -35.70
C LYS A 273 4.83 21.89 -34.70
N ARG A 274 3.90 22.83 -34.62
CA ARG A 274 2.70 22.77 -33.78
C ARG A 274 1.77 21.63 -34.22
N TYR A 275 1.56 21.46 -35.52
CA TYR A 275 0.77 20.34 -36.04
C TYR A 275 1.35 18.99 -35.60
N TYR A 276 2.67 18.82 -35.73
CA TYR A 276 3.34 17.61 -35.25
C TYR A 276 3.24 17.46 -33.72
N LYS A 277 3.45 18.52 -32.95
CA LYS A 277 3.30 18.51 -31.48
C LYS A 277 1.90 18.04 -31.07
N ILE A 278 0.86 18.62 -31.67
CA ILE A 278 -0.54 18.24 -31.41
C ILE A 278 -0.78 16.77 -31.76
N ARG A 279 -0.26 16.29 -32.89
CA ARG A 279 -0.38 14.87 -33.27
C ARG A 279 0.28 13.95 -32.24
N VAL A 280 1.47 14.29 -31.76
CA VAL A 280 2.17 13.51 -30.73
C VAL A 280 1.36 13.49 -29.44
N LEU A 281 0.90 14.66 -28.97
CA LEU A 281 0.07 14.76 -27.75
C LEU A 281 -1.24 13.98 -27.85
N LEU A 282 -1.95 14.07 -28.99
CA LEU A 282 -3.17 13.29 -29.20
C LEU A 282 -2.91 11.79 -29.15
N ASN A 283 -1.85 11.32 -29.82
CA ASN A 283 -1.48 9.92 -29.79
C ASN A 283 -1.15 9.45 -28.36
N GLU A 284 -0.38 10.24 -27.61
CA GLU A 284 0.00 9.93 -26.23
C GLU A 284 -1.22 9.93 -25.30
N LEU A 285 -2.16 10.86 -25.49
CA LEU A 285 -3.43 10.90 -24.77
C LEU A 285 -4.28 9.67 -25.02
N PHE A 286 -4.47 9.29 -26.29
CA PHE A 286 -5.22 8.06 -26.61
C PHE A 286 -4.57 6.83 -26.00
N GLN A 287 -3.24 6.70 -26.09
CA GLN A 287 -2.52 5.59 -25.46
C GLN A 287 -2.69 5.58 -23.95
N SER A 288 -2.57 6.74 -23.29
CA SER A 288 -2.67 6.86 -21.84
C SER A 288 -4.09 6.55 -21.35
N ILE A 289 -5.13 7.01 -22.06
CA ILE A 289 -6.53 6.67 -21.76
C ILE A 289 -6.80 5.18 -21.98
N SER A 290 -6.37 4.61 -23.11
CA SER A 290 -6.56 3.17 -23.36
C SER A 290 -5.86 2.30 -22.32
N ARG A 291 -4.66 2.70 -21.87
CA ARG A 291 -3.96 2.02 -20.76
C ARG A 291 -4.74 2.16 -19.46
N PHE A 292 -5.20 3.36 -19.15
CA PHE A 292 -6.02 3.61 -17.95
C PHE A 292 -7.28 2.74 -17.92
N GLU A 293 -8.08 2.72 -19.00
CA GLU A 293 -9.29 1.89 -19.09
C GLU A 293 -9.00 0.40 -19.01
N ARG A 294 -7.93 -0.06 -19.66
CA ARG A 294 -7.47 -1.45 -19.56
C ARG A 294 -7.17 -1.81 -18.10
N ASP A 295 -6.43 -0.95 -17.41
CA ASP A 295 -6.05 -1.17 -16.02
C ASP A 295 -7.28 -1.17 -15.09
N GLU A 296 -8.28 -0.33 -15.35
CA GLU A 296 -9.58 -0.33 -14.63
C GLU A 296 -10.31 -1.67 -14.76
N ILE A 297 -10.33 -2.25 -15.97
CA ILE A 297 -10.98 -3.55 -16.22
C ILE A 297 -10.26 -4.66 -15.44
N PHE A 298 -8.93 -4.71 -15.54
CA PHE A 298 -8.12 -5.69 -14.81
C PHE A 298 -8.26 -5.52 -13.30
N PHE A 299 -8.35 -4.29 -12.82
CA PHE A 299 -8.53 -4.00 -11.40
C PHE A 299 -9.87 -4.56 -10.88
N ARG A 300 -10.99 -4.29 -11.57
CA ARG A 300 -12.29 -4.85 -11.17
C ARG A 300 -12.29 -6.38 -11.15
N GLN A 301 -11.60 -7.00 -12.10
CA GLN A 301 -11.46 -8.46 -12.11
C GLN A 301 -10.62 -8.96 -10.93
N GLN A 302 -9.48 -8.33 -10.66
CA GLN A 302 -8.62 -8.64 -9.51
C GLN A 302 -9.40 -8.49 -8.20
N TYR A 303 -10.20 -7.44 -8.05
CA TYR A 303 -11.02 -7.25 -6.87
C TYR A 303 -11.97 -8.40 -6.60
N ASN A 304 -12.74 -8.77 -7.61
CA ASN A 304 -13.69 -9.88 -7.49
C ASN A 304 -13.00 -11.21 -7.21
N ASN A 305 -11.80 -11.42 -7.74
CA ASN A 305 -11.02 -12.64 -7.49
C ASN A 305 -10.45 -12.65 -6.07
N ALA A 306 -9.86 -11.54 -5.62
CA ALA A 306 -9.31 -11.40 -4.27
C ALA A 306 -10.39 -11.56 -3.20
N MET A 307 -11.55 -10.91 -3.37
CA MET A 307 -12.68 -11.07 -2.45
C MET A 307 -13.20 -12.51 -2.39
N LYS A 308 -13.18 -13.24 -3.51
CA LYS A 308 -13.50 -14.67 -3.50
C LYS A 308 -12.40 -15.46 -2.79
N GLU A 309 -11.13 -15.21 -3.08
CA GLU A 309 -10.00 -15.92 -2.48
C GLU A 309 -9.97 -15.75 -0.95
N ILE A 310 -10.12 -14.51 -0.46
CA ILE A 310 -10.06 -14.19 0.97
C ILE A 310 -11.29 -14.75 1.72
N TYR A 311 -12.47 -14.74 1.10
CA TYR A 311 -13.73 -15.00 1.81
C TYR A 311 -14.50 -16.26 1.35
N ALA A 312 -13.98 -17.06 0.42
CA ALA A 312 -14.68 -18.25 -0.11
C ALA A 312 -14.92 -19.35 0.94
N ASN A 313 -14.03 -19.50 1.92
CA ASN A 313 -14.05 -20.64 2.84
C ASN A 313 -14.92 -20.41 4.09
N GLY A 314 -15.59 -19.26 4.21
CA GLY A 314 -16.36 -18.92 5.41
C GLY A 314 -15.49 -18.74 6.67
N GLU A 315 -14.18 -18.53 6.49
CA GLU A 315 -13.27 -18.12 7.57
C GLU A 315 -13.76 -16.80 8.20
N SER A 316 -13.40 -16.58 9.47
CA SER A 316 -13.76 -15.37 10.20
C SER A 316 -13.33 -14.13 9.42
N THR A 317 -14.30 -13.30 9.05
CA THR A 317 -14.06 -12.06 8.30
C THR A 317 -13.97 -10.90 9.28
N PHE A 318 -12.82 -10.25 9.37
CA PHE A 318 -12.59 -9.17 10.33
C PHE A 318 -12.82 -7.79 9.73
N PHE A 319 -12.30 -7.54 8.52
CA PHE A 319 -12.21 -6.22 7.90
C PHE A 319 -12.89 -6.13 6.54
N LYS A 320 -13.67 -7.15 6.15
CA LYS A 320 -14.42 -7.15 4.89
C LYS A 320 -15.17 -5.86 4.62
N LYS A 321 -15.88 -5.33 5.62
CA LYS A 321 -16.63 -4.09 5.49
C LYS A 321 -15.71 -2.87 5.26
N ASP A 322 -14.56 -2.82 5.93
CA ASP A 322 -13.59 -1.75 5.74
C ASP A 322 -12.96 -1.83 4.33
N ILE A 323 -12.72 -3.04 3.80
CA ILE A 323 -12.24 -3.29 2.43
C ILE A 323 -13.28 -2.90 1.37
N ASP A 324 -14.54 -3.33 1.54
CA ASP A 324 -15.64 -2.98 0.63
C ASP A 324 -15.80 -1.45 0.56
N MET A 325 -15.81 -0.78 1.72
CA MET A 325 -15.87 0.68 1.81
C MET A 325 -14.67 1.36 1.15
N GLN A 326 -13.47 0.81 1.31
CA GLN A 326 -12.29 1.33 0.63
C GLN A 326 -12.42 1.27 -0.88
N TYR A 327 -12.91 0.16 -1.42
CA TYR A 327 -13.17 0.00 -2.85
C TYR A 327 -14.28 0.93 -3.35
N GLU A 328 -15.37 1.09 -2.59
CA GLU A 328 -16.47 2.00 -2.93
C GLU A 328 -16.06 3.47 -2.94
N ASN A 329 -15.09 3.87 -2.11
CA ASN A 329 -14.55 5.23 -2.05
C ASN A 329 -13.59 5.57 -3.20
N PHE A 330 -13.37 4.65 -4.15
CA PHE A 330 -12.53 4.90 -5.31
C PHE A 330 -13.11 6.03 -6.15
N MET A 331 -12.26 7.00 -6.51
CA MET A 331 -12.68 8.11 -7.36
C MET A 331 -13.16 7.59 -8.71
N ASP A 332 -14.31 8.09 -9.14
CA ASP A 332 -14.78 7.97 -10.51
C ASP A 332 -14.04 8.99 -11.39
N PHE A 333 -13.40 8.49 -12.44
CA PHE A 333 -12.67 9.33 -13.39
C PHE A 333 -13.51 9.59 -14.65
N PRO A 334 -13.60 10.83 -15.14
CA PRO A 334 -14.46 11.20 -16.27
C PRO A 334 -13.83 10.83 -17.63
N VAL A 335 -13.50 9.55 -17.81
CA VAL A 335 -12.79 9.04 -18.99
C VAL A 335 -13.57 9.31 -20.28
N GLU A 336 -14.87 9.02 -20.31
CA GLU A 336 -15.72 9.23 -21.48
C GLU A 336 -15.78 10.71 -21.90
N GLN A 337 -15.85 11.61 -20.92
CA GLN A 337 -15.88 13.05 -21.16
C GLN A 337 -14.56 13.55 -21.74
N VAL A 338 -13.43 13.09 -21.19
CA VAL A 338 -12.09 13.41 -21.71
C VAL A 338 -11.88 12.82 -23.10
N LEU A 339 -12.32 11.60 -23.35
CA LEU A 339 -12.22 10.96 -24.68
C LEU A 339 -13.04 11.71 -25.74
N LYS A 340 -14.29 12.08 -25.42
CA LYS A 340 -15.14 12.93 -26.29
C LYS A 340 -14.45 14.27 -26.62
N TYR A 341 -13.76 14.85 -25.63
CA TYR A 341 -13.01 16.08 -25.79
C TYR A 341 -11.83 15.92 -26.75
N ILE A 342 -11.02 14.89 -26.56
CA ILE A 342 -9.85 14.58 -27.40
C ILE A 342 -10.28 14.28 -28.84
N ASN A 343 -11.36 13.52 -29.03
CA ASN A 343 -11.94 13.23 -30.34
C ASN A 343 -12.33 14.52 -31.08
N THR A 344 -12.79 15.55 -30.36
CA THR A 344 -13.11 16.85 -30.97
C THR A 344 -11.86 17.54 -31.50
N PHE A 345 -10.73 17.47 -30.79
CA PHE A 345 -9.46 18.02 -31.29
C PHE A 345 -8.87 17.21 -32.44
N GLU A 346 -9.03 15.89 -32.41
CA GLU A 346 -8.62 15.06 -33.53
C GLU A 346 -9.43 15.40 -34.79
N GLN A 347 -10.74 15.53 -34.67
CA GLN A 347 -11.61 15.94 -35.77
C GLN A 347 -11.22 17.33 -36.31
N ARG A 348 -10.92 18.30 -35.43
CA ARG A 348 -10.42 19.63 -35.85
C ARG A 348 -9.07 19.57 -36.56
N ARG A 349 -8.16 18.70 -36.10
CA ARG A 349 -6.86 18.49 -36.76
C ARG A 349 -7.04 17.93 -38.18
N LEU A 350 -8.01 17.03 -38.36
CA LEU A 350 -8.33 16.43 -39.67
C LEU A 350 -9.11 17.41 -40.57
N ASN A 351 -9.98 18.22 -39.98
CA ASN A 351 -10.82 19.21 -40.65
C ASN A 351 -10.27 20.63 -40.43
N LEU A 352 -9.13 20.95 -41.06
CA LEU A 352 -8.43 22.25 -40.93
C LEU A 352 -9.26 23.49 -41.36
N ASN A 353 -10.50 23.33 -41.84
CA ASN A 353 -11.30 24.40 -42.44
C ASN A 353 -12.47 24.94 -41.57
N GLU A 354 -12.74 24.42 -40.36
CA GLU A 354 -13.87 24.91 -39.54
C GLU A 354 -13.46 25.22 -38.09
N ALA A 355 -13.23 26.50 -37.82
CA ALA A 355 -12.96 27.02 -36.48
C ALA A 355 -14.26 27.37 -35.75
N SER A 356 -14.58 26.68 -34.65
CA SER A 356 -15.69 27.05 -33.76
C SER A 356 -15.20 27.21 -32.31
N SER A 357 -15.28 28.45 -31.82
CA SER A 357 -14.76 28.95 -30.54
C SER A 357 -15.60 28.60 -29.30
N ALA A 358 -16.71 27.87 -29.45
CA ALA A 358 -17.72 27.72 -28.40
C ALA A 358 -17.39 26.68 -27.30
N ILE A 359 -16.42 25.79 -27.51
CA ILE A 359 -16.22 24.61 -26.64
C ILE A 359 -15.27 24.89 -25.45
N ILE A 360 -14.43 25.92 -25.55
CA ILE A 360 -13.44 26.26 -24.51
C ILE A 360 -14.12 26.73 -23.20
N GLY A 361 -15.29 27.37 -23.28
CA GLY A 361 -16.02 27.87 -22.11
C GLY A 361 -16.72 26.79 -21.29
N GLY A 362 -17.24 25.73 -21.92
CA GLY A 362 -17.99 24.68 -21.21
C GLY A 362 -17.10 23.74 -20.39
N VAL A 363 -15.85 23.55 -20.81
CA VAL A 363 -14.92 22.58 -20.21
C VAL A 363 -14.18 23.16 -19.01
N VAL A 364 -13.77 24.43 -19.08
CA VAL A 364 -13.26 25.15 -17.90
C VAL A 364 -14.34 25.21 -16.82
N GLY A 365 -15.61 25.37 -17.20
CA GLY A 365 -16.74 25.29 -16.27
C GLY A 365 -16.89 23.92 -15.61
N ALA A 366 -16.79 22.82 -16.35
CA ALA A 366 -16.93 21.47 -15.80
C ALA A 366 -15.75 21.06 -14.89
N LEU A 367 -14.51 21.36 -15.31
CA LEU A 367 -13.31 21.08 -14.51
C LEU A 367 -13.27 21.93 -13.23
N LEU A 368 -13.64 23.22 -13.31
CA LEU A 368 -13.75 24.07 -12.13
C LEU A 368 -14.91 23.64 -11.22
N THR A 369 -16.04 23.20 -11.79
CA THR A 369 -17.16 22.70 -10.98
C THR A 369 -16.75 21.46 -10.19
N ILE A 370 -15.93 20.56 -10.75
CA ILE A 370 -15.41 19.39 -10.04
C ILE A 370 -14.38 19.79 -8.96
N LEU A 371 -13.51 20.78 -9.23
CA LEU A 371 -12.55 21.30 -8.26
C LEU A 371 -13.21 22.05 -7.09
N PHE A 372 -14.37 22.66 -7.31
CA PHE A 372 -15.09 23.46 -6.30
C PHE A 372 -16.36 22.79 -5.74
N ALA A 373 -16.76 21.61 -6.21
CA ALA A 373 -17.89 20.84 -5.67
C ALA A 373 -17.51 19.89 -4.53
N LYS A 374 -16.32 20.07 -3.93
CA LYS A 374 -15.94 19.42 -2.66
C LYS A 374 -16.44 20.22 -1.47
#